data_AF-A0A2V6A7B7-F1
#
_entry.id   AF-A0A2V6A7B7-F1
#
_cell.length_a   1.000
_cell.length_b   1.000
_cell.length_c   1.000
_cell.angle_alpha   90.00
_cell.angle_beta   90.00
_cell.angle_gamma   90.00
#
_symmetry.space_group_name_H-M   'P 1'
#
loop_
_entity.id
_entity.type
_entity.pdbx_description
1 polymer ?
#
loop_
_entity_poly.entity_id
_entity_poly.type
_entity_poly.pdbx_seq_one_letter_code
_entity_poly.pdbx_strand_id
1 'polypeptide(L)'
;MLNRTKGKASTLTALGVTINSNVPFTFTDTGTGTLTAGTIFKVINNTSANPIFGTFSNLPDGSTFASNGNNFQVSYEGGTGNDLTLTVVP
;
A
#
# COMPACT_ATOMS: atom_id res chain seq x y z
N MET A 1 -2.97 8.02 -3.20
CA MET A 1 -2.14 9.25 -3.15
C MET A 1 -1.53 9.38 -1.76
N LEU A 2 -0.24 9.66 -1.67
CA LEU A 2 0.49 10.01 -0.45
C LEU A 2 0.79 11.51 -0.42
N ASN A 3 0.62 12.14 0.75
CA ASN A 3 1.13 13.46 1.06
C ASN A 3 2.16 13.33 2.19
N ARG A 4 3.45 13.42 1.83
CA ARG A 4 4.58 13.27 2.76
C ARG A 4 4.66 14.36 3.82
N THR A 5 4.34 15.60 3.46
CA THR A 5 4.30 16.72 4.41
C THR A 5 3.31 16.46 5.54
N LYS A 6 2.21 15.76 5.25
CA LYS A 6 1.20 15.38 6.24
C LYS A 6 1.40 13.98 6.81
N GLY A 7 2.33 13.18 6.28
CA GLY A 7 2.48 11.77 6.62
C GLY A 7 1.19 10.96 6.44
N LYS A 8 0.38 11.26 5.42
CA LYS A 8 -0.92 10.60 5.20
C LYS A 8 -1.11 10.13 3.76
N ALA A 9 -1.60 8.91 3.62
CA ALA A 9 -2.06 8.35 2.35
C ALA A 9 -3.59 8.24 2.31
N SER A 10 -4.15 8.31 1.10
CA SER A 10 -5.55 7.95 0.84
C SER A 10 -5.74 6.44 1.03
N THR A 11 -6.87 6.06 1.61
CA THR A 11 -7.25 4.65 1.83
C THR A 11 -8.55 4.36 1.09
N LEU A 12 -8.59 3.26 0.34
CA LEU A 12 -9.83 2.67 -0.18
C LEU A 12 -10.39 1.70 0.85
N THR A 13 -11.68 1.81 1.20
CA THR A 13 -12.36 0.83 2.06
C THR A 13 -13.39 0.06 1.25
N ALA A 14 -13.38 -1.27 1.35
CA ALA A 14 -14.29 -2.15 0.61
C ALA A 14 -14.60 -3.44 1.38
N LEU A 15 -15.81 -3.99 1.20
CA LEU A 15 -16.23 -5.28 1.75
C LEU A 15 -15.88 -6.40 0.77
N GLY A 16 -14.60 -6.79 0.74
CA GLY A 16 -14.06 -7.74 -0.21
C GLY A 16 -13.39 -7.04 -1.40
N VAL A 17 -12.26 -7.60 -1.83
CA VAL A 17 -11.43 -7.01 -2.90
C VAL A 17 -10.92 -8.12 -3.80
N THR A 18 -11.16 -7.95 -5.10
CA THR A 18 -10.58 -8.78 -6.16
C THR A 18 -9.77 -7.89 -7.08
N ILE A 19 -8.50 -8.22 -7.27
CA ILE A 19 -7.59 -7.59 -8.22
C ILE A 19 -7.40 -8.59 -9.35
N ASN A 20 -7.98 -8.27 -10.51
CA ASN A 20 -7.84 -9.10 -11.70
C ASN A 20 -6.41 -9.06 -12.24
N SER A 21 -6.08 -10.02 -13.09
CA SER A 21 -4.78 -10.07 -13.76
C SER A 21 -4.49 -8.80 -14.55
N ASN A 22 -3.22 -8.41 -14.59
CA ASN A 22 -2.70 -7.29 -15.37
C ASN A 22 -3.22 -5.89 -14.96
N VAL A 23 -3.77 -5.73 -13.76
CA VAL A 23 -4.16 -4.42 -13.21
C VAL A 23 -2.94 -3.75 -12.57
N PRO A 24 -2.48 -2.58 -13.06
CA PRO A 24 -1.38 -1.86 -12.43
C PRO A 24 -1.85 -1.02 -11.25
N PHE A 25 -0.97 -0.89 -10.25
CA PHE A 25 -1.08 0.08 -9.17
C PHE A 25 -0.37 1.38 -9.55
N THR A 26 -1.03 2.53 -9.36
CA THR A 26 -0.43 3.84 -9.54
C THR A 26 -0.25 4.53 -8.18
N PHE A 27 0.98 4.92 -7.89
CA PHE A 27 1.34 5.58 -6.64
C PHE A 27 1.73 7.03 -6.89
N THR A 28 0.84 7.96 -6.56
CA THR A 28 1.14 9.39 -6.58
C THR A 28 1.61 9.82 -5.20
N ASP A 29 2.88 10.22 -5.10
CA ASP A 29 3.50 10.70 -3.89
C ASP A 29 3.90 12.18 -4.04
N THR A 30 3.41 13.01 -3.11
CA THR A 30 3.48 14.47 -3.14
C THR A 30 4.02 15.04 -1.84
N GLY A 31 4.43 16.31 -1.88
CA GLY A 31 4.90 17.07 -0.72
C GLY A 31 6.40 16.92 -0.46
N THR A 32 6.81 17.42 0.70
CA THR A 32 8.19 17.45 1.19
C THR A 32 8.25 16.86 2.59
N GLY A 33 9.33 16.13 2.90
CA GLY A 33 9.52 15.46 4.18
C GLY A 33 10.10 14.05 4.03
N THR A 34 10.89 13.63 5.01
CA THR A 34 11.42 12.27 5.12
C THR A 34 10.45 11.43 5.92
N LEU A 35 10.08 10.26 5.41
CA LEU A 35 9.24 9.33 6.16
C LEU A 35 10.12 8.50 7.09
N THR A 36 9.70 8.33 8.33
CA THR A 36 10.41 7.47 9.27
C THR A 36 10.24 6.00 8.86
N ALA A 37 11.34 5.23 8.85
CA ALA A 37 11.27 3.79 8.67
C ALA A 37 10.32 3.16 9.68
N GLY A 38 9.53 2.18 9.25
CA GLY A 38 8.43 1.59 10.01
C GLY A 38 7.09 2.34 9.91
N THR A 39 7.03 3.48 9.22
CA THR A 39 5.72 4.12 8.93
C THR A 39 4.90 3.21 8.02
N ILE A 40 3.67 2.88 8.43
CA ILE A 40 2.76 2.01 7.67
C ILE A 40 1.62 2.84 7.09
N PHE A 41 1.40 2.70 5.79
CA PHE A 41 0.25 3.26 5.09
C PHE A 41 -0.70 2.13 4.69
N LYS A 42 -1.92 2.13 5.25
CA LYS A 42 -2.99 1.27 4.75
C LYS A 42 -3.61 1.89 3.51
N VAL A 43 -3.37 1.27 2.35
CA VAL A 43 -3.84 1.74 1.05
C VAL A 43 -5.20 1.14 0.70
N ILE A 44 -5.41 -0.14 1.03
CA ILE A 44 -6.70 -0.81 0.92
C ILE A 44 -7.06 -1.39 2.28
N ASN A 45 -8.24 -1.04 2.77
CA ASN A 45 -8.87 -1.59 3.96
C ASN A 45 -9.98 -2.57 3.53
N ASN A 46 -9.69 -3.87 3.59
CA ASN A 46 -10.63 -4.92 3.23
C ASN A 46 -11.41 -5.34 4.47
N THR A 47 -12.67 -4.91 4.57
CA THR A 47 -13.51 -5.16 5.75
C THR A 47 -14.21 -6.51 5.71
N SER A 48 -13.99 -7.33 4.69
CA SER A 48 -14.46 -8.71 4.68
C SER A 48 -13.56 -9.60 5.54
N ALA A 49 -13.99 -10.83 5.82
CA ALA A 49 -13.14 -11.82 6.49
C ALA A 49 -12.15 -12.52 5.53
N ASN A 50 -12.33 -12.35 4.21
CA ASN A 50 -11.54 -13.03 3.21
C ASN A 50 -10.29 -12.20 2.84
N PRO A 51 -9.19 -12.84 2.40
CA PRO A 51 -8.03 -12.13 1.86
C PRO A 51 -8.40 -11.34 0.60
N ILE A 52 -7.53 -10.37 0.24
CA ILE A 52 -7.57 -9.77 -1.10
C ILE A 52 -7.26 -10.87 -2.12
N PHE A 53 -8.14 -11.06 -3.10
CA PHE A 53 -7.89 -12.04 -4.16
C PHE A 53 -7.06 -11.39 -5.28
N GLY A 54 -5.85 -11.92 -5.52
CA GLY A 54 -4.92 -11.41 -6.53
C GLY A 54 -4.06 -10.24 -6.05
N THR A 55 -3.11 -9.82 -6.89
CA THR A 55 -2.19 -8.71 -6.63
C THR A 55 -2.16 -7.75 -7.82
N PHE A 56 -1.72 -6.51 -7.61
CA PHE A 56 -1.45 -5.63 -8.74
C PHE A 56 -0.23 -6.16 -9.50
N SER A 57 -0.24 -6.01 -10.82
CA SER A 57 0.79 -6.61 -11.70
C SER A 57 2.20 -6.07 -11.46
N ASN A 58 2.30 -4.84 -10.98
CA ASN A 58 3.55 -4.15 -10.64
C ASN A 58 3.78 -4.01 -9.12
N LEU A 59 3.00 -4.72 -8.31
CA LEU A 59 3.09 -4.67 -6.86
C LEU A 59 2.90 -6.07 -6.25
N PRO A 60 3.80 -7.05 -6.50
CA PRO A 60 3.72 -8.36 -5.86
C PRO A 60 3.81 -8.27 -4.33
N ASP A 61 3.24 -9.25 -3.64
CA ASP A 61 3.37 -9.33 -2.19
C ASP A 61 4.84 -9.50 -1.75
N GLY A 62 5.20 -8.85 -0.64
CA GLY A 62 6.57 -8.81 -0.13
C GLY A 62 7.57 -7.99 -0.96
N SER A 63 7.19 -7.51 -2.14
CA SER A 63 8.06 -6.68 -2.98
C SER A 63 8.33 -5.31 -2.37
N THR A 64 9.38 -4.65 -2.84
CA THR A 64 9.70 -3.27 -2.50
C THR A 64 9.69 -2.39 -3.75
N PHE A 65 9.15 -1.19 -3.64
CA PHE A 65 9.29 -0.17 -4.68
C PHE A 65 9.75 1.17 -4.10
N ALA A 66 10.44 1.96 -4.93
CA ALA A 66 10.94 3.27 -4.54
C ALA A 66 9.99 4.39 -4.99
N SER A 67 9.78 5.40 -4.14
CA SER A 67 9.12 6.64 -4.51
C SER A 67 9.72 7.82 -3.75
N ASN A 68 10.14 8.85 -4.49
CA ASN A 68 10.74 10.07 -3.96
C ASN A 68 11.79 9.85 -2.85
N GLY A 69 12.68 8.87 -3.04
CA GLY A 69 13.77 8.56 -2.11
C GLY A 69 13.40 7.71 -0.90
N ASN A 70 12.18 7.15 -0.84
CA ASN A 70 11.76 6.20 0.19
C ASN A 70 11.50 4.84 -0.46
N ASN A 71 11.85 3.76 0.26
CA ASN A 71 11.49 2.39 -0.11
C ASN A 71 10.22 1.99 0.63
N PHE A 72 9.28 1.36 -0.08
CA PHE A 72 8.03 0.86 0.47
C PHE A 72 7.96 -0.64 0.25
N GLN A 73 7.89 -1.40 1.35
CA GLN A 73 7.57 -2.82 1.31
C GLN A 73 6.06 -3.03 1.26
N VAL A 74 5.64 -3.93 0.39
CA VAL A 74 4.25 -4.26 0.13
C VAL A 74 3.83 -5.45 0.99
N SER A 75 2.66 -5.38 1.61
CA SER A 75 2.01 -6.54 2.22
C SER A 75 0.51 -6.54 1.93
N TYR A 76 0.00 -7.65 1.38
CA TYR A 76 -1.44 -7.92 1.18
C TYR A 76 -2.10 -8.58 2.41
N GLU A 77 -1.31 -8.83 3.44
CA GLU A 77 -1.68 -9.47 4.70
C GLU A 77 -1.60 -8.47 5.87
N GLY A 78 -1.52 -7.17 5.56
CA GLY A 78 -1.38 -6.12 6.56
C GLY A 78 -2.66 -5.88 7.36
N GLY A 79 -2.57 -4.98 8.34
CA GLY A 79 -3.71 -4.56 9.15
C GLY A 79 -4.35 -5.72 9.92
N THR A 80 -5.54 -6.14 9.51
CA THR A 80 -6.26 -7.29 10.09
C THR A 80 -5.89 -8.65 9.48
N GLY A 81 -4.89 -8.72 8.60
CA GLY A 81 -4.48 -9.95 7.91
C GLY A 81 -4.92 -10.03 6.45
N ASN A 82 -5.57 -8.98 5.93
CA ASN A 82 -6.15 -8.95 4.60
C ASN A 82 -6.18 -7.55 3.97
N ASP A 83 -5.41 -6.61 4.50
CA ASP A 83 -5.29 -5.25 3.98
C ASP A 83 -4.06 -5.12 3.06
N LEU A 84 -4.14 -4.22 2.06
CA LEU A 84 -2.94 -3.78 1.35
C LEU A 84 -2.28 -2.65 2.13
N THR A 85 -1.09 -2.92 2.65
CA THR A 85 -0.27 -1.97 3.39
C THR A 85 1.07 -1.74 2.69
N LEU A 86 1.58 -0.52 2.86
CA LEU A 86 2.91 -0.10 2.42
C LEU A 86 3.71 0.36 3.62
N THR A 87 4.79 -0.35 3.94
CA THR A 87 5.67 -0.05 5.07
C THR A 87 6.93 0.63 4.56
N VAL A 88 7.28 1.79 5.12
CA VAL A 88 8.55 2.45 4.81
C VAL A 88 9.67 1.61 5.38
N VAL A 89 10.60 1.17 4.53
CA VAL A 89 11.78 0.39 4.92
C VAL A 89 13.06 1.18 4.62
N PRO A 90 14.20 0.84 5.25
CA PRO A 90 15.49 1.45 4.95
C PRO A 90 15.89 1.40 3.46
#